data_AF-A0A847DQ48-F1
#
_entry.id   AF-A0A847DQ48-F1
#
_cell.length_a   1.000
_cell.length_b   1.000
_cell.length_c   1.000
_cell.angle_alpha   90.00
_cell.angle_beta   90.00
_cell.angle_gamma   90.00
#
_symmetry.space_group_name_H-M   'P 1'
#
loop_
_entity.id
_entity.type
_entity.pdbx_description
1 polymer ?
#
loop_
_entity_poly.entity_id
_entity_poly.type
_entity_poly.pdbx_seq_one_letter_code
_entity_poly.pdbx_strand_id
1 'polypeptide(L)'
;MLRQPQPRTAVPDLQRNRIPRDSPKAQAPGRLAAAIFCGALLAGCQSLLPSGRDDTVVQWRSFEEAREAIEAIEPFHTTRAELSAQGIDPYKNPSVTLMSYPDVVQRFASGTSVRPDQLDPGILHCLVSGKECTGYSIAVRHMSRKRVGNFWADSFSFRRETVSTGYHFTATILFVGDYAVFAVYGGQPMLRERSVQRNPLGPLQGWGDALRIR
;
A
#
# COMPACT_ATOMS: atom_id res chain seq x y z
N MET A 1 54.24 42.48 72.65
CA MET A 1 53.69 43.16 73.85
C MET A 1 52.26 43.56 73.50
N LEU A 2 51.14 43.26 74.15
CA LEU A 2 50.75 42.69 75.45
C LEU A 2 49.30 42.15 75.21
N ARG A 3 48.98 40.90 75.60
CA ARG A 3 48.11 40.53 76.75
C ARG A 3 46.58 40.55 76.47
N GLN A 4 46.01 39.34 76.31
CA GLN A 4 44.78 38.71 76.91
C GLN A 4 43.57 39.60 77.37
N PRO A 5 42.34 39.06 77.68
CA PRO A 5 41.71 37.73 77.48
C PRO A 5 40.17 37.72 77.09
N GLN A 6 39.67 36.51 76.76
CA GLN A 6 38.33 35.83 76.91
C GLN A 6 37.14 36.55 77.63
N PRO A 7 35.82 36.23 77.37
CA PRO A 7 35.23 34.90 77.64
C PRO A 7 34.01 34.35 76.85
N ARG A 8 33.97 33.00 76.84
CA ARG A 8 32.88 32.00 76.73
C ARG A 8 31.40 32.44 76.74
N THR A 9 30.62 31.84 75.82
CA THR A 9 29.27 31.28 76.01
C THR A 9 29.09 30.08 75.06
N ALA A 10 29.11 28.84 75.57
CA ALA A 10 27.95 27.98 75.84
C ALA A 10 27.14 27.58 74.58
N VAL A 11 27.42 26.39 74.06
CA VAL A 11 26.68 25.71 72.97
C VAL A 11 25.56 24.87 73.60
N PRO A 12 24.29 24.97 73.15
CA PRO A 12 23.27 24.01 73.50
C PRO A 12 23.31 22.80 72.56
N ASP A 13 23.48 21.63 73.19
CA ASP A 13 23.23 20.29 72.64
C ASP A 13 21.72 19.98 72.67
N LEU A 14 21.25 18.98 71.88
CA LEU A 14 19.88 18.43 71.71
C LEU A 14 19.14 18.94 70.45
N GLN A 15 18.65 18.11 69.50
CA GLN A 15 18.26 16.71 69.54
C GLN A 15 18.51 15.99 68.21
N ARG A 16 18.95 14.73 68.32
CA ARG A 16 19.07 13.75 67.26
C ARG A 16 17.67 13.23 66.87
N ASN A 17 17.16 13.67 65.72
CA ASN A 17 15.92 13.16 65.13
C ASN A 17 16.08 11.66 64.79
N ARG A 18 15.30 10.80 65.45
CA ARG A 18 15.28 9.35 65.25
C ARG A 18 14.24 9.04 64.17
N ILE A 19 14.71 8.73 62.96
CA ILE A 19 13.87 8.25 61.85
C ILE A 19 13.28 6.87 62.25
N PRO A 20 11.96 6.66 62.21
CA PRO A 20 11.39 5.33 62.38
C PRO A 20 11.67 4.48 61.13
N ARG A 21 12.29 3.31 61.33
CA ARG A 21 12.43 2.28 60.29
C ARG A 21 11.15 1.46 60.24
N ASP A 22 10.29 1.75 59.27
CA ASP A 22 9.22 0.82 58.92
C ASP A 22 9.81 -0.44 58.25
N SER A 23 9.50 -1.59 58.85
CA SER A 23 9.88 -2.90 58.32
C SER A 23 8.86 -3.31 57.26
N PRO A 24 9.27 -3.71 56.03
CA PRO A 24 8.32 -4.20 55.05
C PRO A 24 7.84 -5.60 55.46
N LYS A 25 6.52 -5.73 55.69
CA LYS A 25 5.86 -7.02 55.89
C LYS A 25 6.07 -7.88 54.64
N ALA A 26 6.68 -9.05 54.82
CA ALA A 26 6.82 -10.08 53.81
C ALA A 26 5.43 -10.52 53.30
N GLN A 27 5.09 -10.16 52.07
CA GLN A 27 3.90 -10.62 51.37
C GLN A 27 4.26 -11.89 50.58
N ALA A 28 3.44 -12.92 50.75
CA ALA A 28 3.66 -14.30 50.30
C ALA A 28 4.10 -14.45 48.82
N PRO A 29 5.08 -15.33 48.51
CA PRO A 29 5.66 -15.49 47.18
C PRO A 29 4.70 -16.06 46.12
N GLY A 30 3.57 -16.66 46.53
CA GLY A 30 2.61 -17.27 45.61
C GLY A 30 1.73 -16.27 44.84
N ARG A 31 1.53 -15.05 45.36
CA ARG A 31 0.66 -14.05 44.72
C ARG A 31 1.36 -13.26 43.60
N LEU A 32 2.68 -13.05 43.72
CA LEU A 32 3.46 -12.36 42.70
C LEU A 32 3.74 -13.25 41.47
N ALA A 33 3.99 -14.55 41.66
CA ALA A 33 4.24 -15.47 40.56
C ALA A 33 3.01 -15.65 39.65
N ALA A 34 1.80 -15.69 40.23
CA ALA A 34 0.55 -15.76 39.46
C ALA A 34 0.27 -14.49 38.65
N ALA A 35 0.63 -13.31 39.18
CA ALA A 35 0.45 -12.04 38.48
C ALA A 35 1.39 -11.90 37.27
N ILE A 36 2.62 -12.42 37.37
CA ILE A 36 3.61 -12.40 36.28
C ILE A 36 3.21 -13.37 35.16
N PHE A 37 2.67 -14.55 35.50
CA PHE A 37 2.20 -15.53 34.51
C PHE A 37 0.96 -15.03 33.74
N CYS A 38 0.01 -14.35 34.41
CA CYS A 38 -1.11 -13.70 33.74
C CYS A 38 -0.66 -12.55 32.82
N GLY A 39 0.35 -11.77 33.21
CA GLY A 39 0.91 -10.71 32.36
C GLY A 39 1.54 -11.23 31.06
N ALA A 40 2.20 -12.39 31.12
CA ALA A 40 2.84 -13.00 29.95
C ALA A 40 1.81 -13.56 28.94
N LEU A 41 0.68 -14.09 29.40
CA LEU A 41 -0.39 -14.61 28.52
C LEU A 41 -1.13 -13.50 27.77
N LEU A 42 -1.19 -12.28 28.31
CA LEU A 42 -1.85 -11.13 27.68
C LEU A 42 -0.98 -10.42 26.63
N ALA A 43 0.34 -10.63 26.64
CA ALA A 43 1.26 -10.01 25.67
C ALA A 43 1.29 -10.72 24.30
N GLY A 44 0.79 -11.96 24.21
CA GLY A 44 0.88 -12.79 23.00
C GLY A 44 -0.14 -12.49 21.89
N CYS A 45 -1.21 -11.74 22.16
CA CYS A 45 -2.33 -11.60 21.20
C CYS A 45 -2.22 -10.43 20.20
N GLN A 46 -1.19 -9.57 20.29
CA GLN A 46 -1.09 -8.41 19.40
C GLN A 46 -0.52 -8.71 18.00
N SER A 47 0.10 -9.87 17.77
CA SER A 47 0.70 -10.20 16.47
C SER A 47 -0.19 -11.03 15.54
N LEU A 48 -1.43 -11.35 15.96
CA LEU A 48 -2.35 -12.21 15.20
C LEU A 48 -3.42 -11.41 14.43
N LEU A 49 -3.08 -10.21 13.95
CA LEU A 49 -3.99 -9.41 13.13
C LEU A 49 -3.96 -9.90 11.67
N PRO A 50 -5.12 -10.22 11.05
CA PRO A 50 -5.17 -10.55 9.63
C PRO A 50 -4.79 -9.33 8.79
N SER A 51 -3.65 -9.38 8.12
CA SER A 51 -3.32 -8.47 7.03
C SER A 51 -4.02 -8.97 5.76
N GLY A 52 -5.02 -8.22 5.28
CA GLY A 52 -5.61 -8.48 3.96
C GLY A 52 -4.72 -7.88 2.87
N ARG A 53 -4.07 -8.74 2.09
CA ARG A 53 -3.33 -8.35 0.88
C ARG A 53 -4.15 -8.77 -0.32
N ASP A 54 -4.59 -7.81 -1.12
CA ASP A 54 -5.32 -8.06 -2.36
C ASP A 54 -4.33 -7.94 -3.52
N ASP A 55 -3.66 -9.05 -3.84
CA ASP A 55 -2.68 -9.11 -4.93
C ASP A 55 -3.41 -9.43 -6.24
N THR A 56 -3.82 -8.40 -6.97
CA THR A 56 -4.23 -8.55 -8.37
C THR A 56 -2.99 -8.85 -9.20
N VAL A 57 -2.88 -10.08 -9.72
CA VAL A 57 -1.84 -10.64 -10.62
C VAL A 57 -0.81 -9.60 -11.07
N VAL A 58 0.27 -9.47 -10.29
CA VAL A 58 1.24 -8.39 -10.37
C VAL A 58 2.34 -8.78 -11.37
N GLN A 59 2.28 -8.25 -12.60
CA GLN A 59 3.33 -8.43 -13.61
C GLN A 59 4.60 -7.62 -13.27
N TRP A 60 4.43 -6.40 -12.77
CA TRP A 60 5.52 -5.50 -12.35
C TRP A 60 5.32 -5.09 -10.90
N ARG A 61 6.39 -4.96 -10.12
CA ARG A 61 6.32 -4.63 -8.68
C ARG A 61 6.16 -3.14 -8.43
N SER A 62 6.52 -2.31 -9.41
CA SER A 62 6.46 -0.86 -9.30
C SER A 62 6.02 -0.21 -10.61
N PHE A 63 5.56 1.04 -10.53
CA PHE A 63 5.29 1.86 -11.70
C PHE A 63 6.53 2.03 -12.59
N GLU A 64 7.70 2.13 -11.96
CA GLU A 64 8.97 2.38 -12.63
C GLU A 64 9.42 1.18 -13.47
N GLU A 65 9.31 -0.01 -12.91
CA GLU A 65 9.60 -1.27 -13.62
C GLU A 65 8.67 -1.45 -14.84
N ALA A 66 7.40 -1.07 -14.70
CA ALA A 66 6.45 -1.10 -15.81
C ALA A 66 6.79 -0.04 -16.87
N ARG A 67 7.24 1.15 -16.46
CA ARG A 67 7.70 2.22 -17.36
C ARG A 67 8.89 1.76 -18.18
N GLU A 68 9.92 1.23 -17.52
CA GLU A 68 11.14 0.73 -18.17
C GLU A 68 10.84 -0.36 -19.20
N ALA A 69 9.93 -1.29 -18.88
CA ALA A 69 9.52 -2.35 -19.80
C ALA A 69 8.87 -1.81 -21.09
N ILE A 70 8.08 -0.73 -21.00
CA ILE A 70 7.44 -0.11 -22.17
C ILE A 70 8.41 0.81 -22.93
N GLU A 71 9.29 1.52 -22.22
CA GLU A 71 10.32 2.37 -22.85
C GLU A 71 11.40 1.55 -23.59
N ALA A 72 11.59 0.28 -23.22
CA ALA A 72 12.50 -0.64 -23.92
C ALA A 72 11.96 -1.13 -25.29
N ILE A 73 10.70 -0.83 -25.63
CA ILE A 73 10.10 -1.25 -26.90
C ILE A 73 10.62 -0.34 -28.01
N GLU A 74 11.35 -0.92 -28.95
CA GLU A 74 11.86 -0.22 -30.13
C GLU A 74 10.84 -0.31 -31.28
N PRO A 75 10.25 0.82 -31.70
CA PRO A 75 9.32 0.84 -32.82
C PRO A 75 9.94 0.25 -34.09
N PHE A 76 9.15 -0.55 -34.82
CA PHE A 76 9.50 -1.29 -36.03
C PHE A 76 10.55 -2.40 -35.86
N HIS A 77 11.05 -2.64 -34.65
CA HIS A 77 12.05 -3.68 -34.36
C HIS A 77 11.50 -4.73 -33.41
N THR A 78 10.90 -4.31 -32.29
CA THR A 78 10.38 -5.24 -31.29
C THR A 78 9.20 -6.05 -31.82
N THR A 79 9.25 -7.36 -31.59
CA THR A 79 8.23 -8.29 -32.08
C THR A 79 7.23 -8.69 -31.00
N ARG A 80 6.05 -9.16 -31.39
CA ARG A 80 5.08 -9.77 -30.47
C ARG A 80 5.64 -10.95 -29.69
N ALA A 81 6.50 -11.75 -30.32
CA ALA A 81 7.10 -12.92 -29.69
C ALA A 81 8.00 -12.50 -28.51
N GLU A 82 8.80 -11.46 -28.69
CA GLU A 82 9.64 -10.87 -27.64
C GLU A 82 8.79 -10.31 -26.50
N LEU A 83 7.73 -9.54 -26.82
CA LEU A 83 6.81 -9.01 -25.82
C LEU A 83 6.07 -10.13 -25.07
N SER A 84 5.68 -11.20 -25.75
CA SER A 84 5.07 -12.37 -25.12
C SER A 84 6.03 -13.09 -24.17
N ALA A 85 7.32 -13.16 -24.51
CA ALA A 85 8.36 -13.69 -23.61
C ALA A 85 8.54 -12.82 -22.36
N GLN A 86 8.25 -11.52 -22.45
CA GLN A 86 8.25 -10.57 -21.33
C GLN A 86 6.92 -10.55 -20.54
N GLY A 87 5.94 -11.38 -20.89
CA GLY A 87 4.63 -11.44 -20.21
C GLY A 87 3.60 -10.43 -20.72
N ILE A 88 3.91 -9.68 -21.79
CA ILE A 88 3.00 -8.78 -22.48
C ILE A 88 2.30 -9.57 -23.61
N ASP A 89 1.29 -10.35 -23.21
CA ASP A 89 0.52 -11.19 -24.13
C ASP A 89 -0.94 -11.29 -23.67
N PRO A 90 -1.93 -10.86 -24.47
CA PRO A 90 -3.34 -10.90 -24.10
C PRO A 90 -3.89 -12.32 -23.87
N TYR A 91 -3.24 -13.35 -24.41
CA TYR A 91 -3.66 -14.75 -24.24
C TYR A 91 -3.09 -15.41 -22.98
N LYS A 92 -2.03 -14.83 -22.41
CA LYS A 92 -1.37 -15.35 -21.20
C LYS A 92 -1.56 -14.44 -19.98
N ASN A 93 -1.83 -13.16 -20.22
CA ASN A 93 -1.88 -12.13 -19.19
C ASN A 93 -3.23 -11.39 -19.24
N PRO A 94 -4.08 -11.54 -18.20
CA PRO A 94 -5.39 -10.91 -18.15
C PRO A 94 -5.35 -9.38 -18.01
N SER A 95 -4.19 -8.79 -17.67
CA SER A 95 -4.01 -7.34 -17.63
C SER A 95 -3.75 -6.72 -19.01
N VAL A 96 -3.56 -7.55 -20.04
CA VAL A 96 -3.33 -7.12 -21.43
C VAL A 96 -4.59 -7.40 -22.25
N THR A 97 -5.18 -6.35 -22.80
CA THR A 97 -6.36 -6.43 -23.66
C THR A 97 -5.94 -6.28 -25.12
N LEU A 98 -6.39 -7.20 -25.97
CA LEU A 98 -6.26 -7.08 -27.42
C LEU A 98 -7.25 -6.03 -27.95
N MET A 99 -6.73 -5.04 -28.68
CA MET A 99 -7.50 -4.01 -29.38
C MET A 99 -7.57 -4.34 -30.86
N SER A 100 -8.79 -4.28 -31.41
CA SER A 100 -9.05 -4.35 -32.84
C SER A 100 -8.85 -2.99 -33.53
N TYR A 101 -8.82 -2.96 -34.85
CA TYR A 101 -8.67 -1.72 -35.62
C TYR A 101 -9.69 -0.62 -35.23
N PRO A 102 -11.01 -0.90 -35.11
CA PRO A 102 -11.96 0.09 -34.62
C PRO A 102 -11.62 0.67 -33.23
N ASP A 103 -11.14 -0.17 -32.31
CA ASP A 103 -10.75 0.28 -30.97
C ASP A 103 -9.55 1.24 -31.03
N VAL A 104 -8.59 0.96 -31.92
CA VAL A 104 -7.44 1.84 -32.19
C VAL A 104 -7.92 3.16 -32.78
N VAL A 105 -8.72 3.13 -33.85
CA VAL A 105 -9.25 4.35 -34.47
C VAL A 105 -10.04 5.19 -33.48
N GLN A 106 -10.89 4.58 -32.65
CA GLN A 106 -11.66 5.29 -31.64
C GLN A 106 -10.76 5.96 -30.59
N ARG A 107 -9.69 5.28 -30.17
CA ARG A 107 -8.74 5.80 -29.17
C ARG A 107 -7.91 6.96 -29.71
N PHE A 108 -7.57 6.94 -31.00
CA PHE A 108 -6.79 7.99 -31.68
C PHE A 108 -7.64 8.94 -32.52
N ALA A 109 -8.98 8.93 -32.36
CA ALA A 109 -9.90 9.73 -33.19
C ALA A 109 -9.61 11.24 -33.11
N SER A 110 -9.25 11.75 -31.93
CA SER A 110 -8.83 13.15 -31.75
C SER A 110 -7.54 13.50 -32.49
N GLY A 111 -6.64 12.52 -32.69
CA GLY A 111 -5.44 12.67 -33.50
C GLY A 111 -5.73 12.77 -35.00
N THR A 112 -6.89 12.32 -35.48
CA THR A 112 -7.24 12.42 -36.91
C THR A 112 -7.63 13.84 -37.34
N SER A 113 -7.91 14.74 -36.39
CA SER A 113 -8.06 16.18 -36.65
C SER A 113 -6.72 16.89 -36.88
N VAL A 114 -5.61 16.23 -36.58
CA VAL A 114 -4.25 16.72 -36.79
C VAL A 114 -3.81 16.39 -38.22
N ARG A 115 -2.98 17.24 -38.83
CA ARG A 115 -2.45 16.95 -40.16
C ARG A 115 -1.57 15.68 -40.13
N PRO A 116 -1.59 14.84 -41.18
CA PRO A 116 -0.82 13.59 -41.19
C PRO A 116 0.69 13.75 -40.91
N ASP A 117 1.29 14.88 -41.30
CA ASP A 117 2.70 15.19 -41.08
C ASP A 117 3.06 15.57 -39.64
N GLN A 118 2.06 15.82 -38.80
CA GLN A 118 2.23 16.10 -37.37
C GLN A 118 1.89 14.88 -36.50
N LEU A 119 1.43 13.78 -37.10
CA LEU A 119 1.15 12.54 -36.41
C LEU A 119 2.43 11.72 -36.24
N ASP A 120 2.55 11.02 -35.13
CA ASP A 120 3.65 10.06 -34.93
C ASP A 120 3.69 9.04 -36.08
N PRO A 121 4.86 8.76 -36.68
CA PRO A 121 4.97 7.88 -37.83
C PRO A 121 4.45 6.46 -37.57
N GLY A 122 4.59 5.96 -36.34
CA GLY A 122 4.07 4.66 -35.92
C GLY A 122 2.55 4.61 -35.88
N ILE A 123 1.93 5.67 -35.32
CA ILE A 123 0.47 5.81 -35.31
C ILE A 123 -0.07 5.93 -36.74
N LEU A 124 0.55 6.81 -37.55
CA LEU A 124 0.16 6.99 -38.96
C LEU A 124 0.24 5.67 -39.72
N HIS A 125 1.35 4.94 -39.59
CA HIS A 125 1.56 3.64 -40.23
C HIS A 125 0.47 2.64 -39.82
N CYS A 126 0.12 2.56 -38.53
CA CYS A 126 -0.98 1.69 -38.07
C CYS A 126 -2.32 2.08 -38.72
N LEU A 127 -2.68 3.37 -38.71
CA LEU A 127 -3.97 3.82 -39.24
C LEU A 127 -4.12 3.53 -40.75
N VAL A 128 -3.06 3.67 -41.54
CA VAL A 128 -3.11 3.40 -42.98
C VAL A 128 -3.08 1.90 -43.32
N SER A 129 -2.56 1.04 -42.44
CA SER A 129 -2.52 -0.42 -42.62
C SER A 129 -3.88 -1.12 -42.42
N GLY A 130 -4.91 -0.42 -41.94
CA GLY A 130 -6.26 -0.97 -41.82
C GLY A 130 -6.34 -2.18 -40.88
N LYS A 131 -6.84 -3.33 -41.36
CA LYS A 131 -7.09 -4.52 -40.52
C LYS A 131 -5.83 -5.18 -39.95
N GLU A 132 -4.65 -4.92 -40.54
CA GLU A 132 -3.38 -5.40 -40.00
C GLU A 132 -2.95 -4.62 -38.75
N CYS A 133 -3.53 -3.43 -38.55
CA CYS A 133 -3.32 -2.63 -37.36
C CYS A 133 -4.16 -3.16 -36.20
N THR A 134 -3.45 -3.55 -35.16
CA THR A 134 -4.02 -4.03 -33.90
C THR A 134 -3.23 -3.42 -32.75
N GLY A 135 -3.77 -3.46 -31.54
CA GLY A 135 -3.09 -2.90 -30.38
C GLY A 135 -3.17 -3.79 -29.16
N TYR A 136 -2.29 -3.56 -28.20
CA TYR A 136 -2.42 -4.06 -26.84
C TYR A 136 -2.69 -2.87 -25.92
N SER A 137 -3.74 -2.95 -25.12
CA SER A 137 -4.01 -2.03 -24.02
C SER A 137 -3.71 -2.73 -22.72
N ILE A 138 -2.75 -2.21 -21.98
CA ILE A 138 -2.34 -2.75 -20.69
C ILE A 138 -2.94 -1.86 -19.61
N ALA A 139 -3.62 -2.47 -18.64
CA ALA A 139 -4.15 -1.76 -17.49
C ALA A 139 -3.85 -2.56 -16.21
N VAL A 140 -2.90 -2.06 -15.43
CA VAL A 140 -2.50 -2.65 -14.14
C VAL A 140 -2.86 -1.68 -13.02
N ARG A 141 -3.44 -2.21 -11.96
CA ARG A 141 -3.67 -1.47 -10.72
C ARG A 141 -3.11 -2.30 -9.58
N HIS A 142 -2.07 -1.81 -8.95
CA HIS A 142 -1.51 -2.44 -7.76
C HIS A 142 -1.93 -1.62 -6.55
N MET A 143 -2.57 -2.26 -5.56
CA MET A 143 -3.04 -1.57 -4.37
C MET A 143 -2.72 -2.38 -3.11
N SER A 144 -1.83 -1.84 -2.28
CA SER A 144 -1.55 -2.40 -0.97
C SER A 144 -2.45 -1.74 0.07
N ARG A 145 -3.24 -2.56 0.74
CA ARG A 145 -4.16 -2.11 1.78
C ARG A 145 -3.55 -2.38 3.16
N LYS A 146 -3.20 -1.32 3.90
CA LYS A 146 -2.79 -1.45 5.31
C LYS A 146 -3.93 -1.00 6.21
N ARG A 147 -4.44 -1.94 7.02
CA ARG A 147 -5.44 -1.65 8.05
C ARG A 147 -4.75 -0.89 9.18
N VAL A 148 -5.27 0.29 9.51
CA VAL A 148 -4.81 1.08 10.66
C VAL A 148 -5.91 1.02 11.71
N GLY A 149 -5.71 0.27 12.80
CA GLY A 149 -6.71 0.13 13.85
C GLY A 149 -6.13 -0.33 15.18
N ASN A 150 -6.61 0.28 16.27
CA ASN A 150 -6.39 -0.18 17.65
C ASN A 150 -7.46 -1.23 18.00
N PHE A 151 -7.04 -2.45 18.32
CA PHE A 151 -7.88 -3.61 18.59
C PHE A 151 -9.04 -3.33 19.57
N TRP A 152 -8.82 -2.49 20.58
CA TRP A 152 -9.83 -2.16 21.61
C TRP A 152 -10.94 -1.21 21.12
N ALA A 153 -10.69 -0.38 20.10
CA ALA A 153 -11.72 0.45 19.48
C ALA A 153 -12.50 -0.32 18.39
N ASP A 154 -11.92 -1.41 17.87
CA ASP A 154 -12.47 -2.23 16.80
C ASP A 154 -13.43 -3.32 17.32
N SER A 155 -13.36 -3.68 18.61
CA SER A 155 -14.31 -4.61 19.25
C SER A 155 -15.76 -4.11 19.27
N PHE A 156 -15.98 -2.80 19.08
CA PHE A 156 -17.30 -2.23 18.87
C PHE A 156 -17.60 -1.86 17.41
N SER A 157 -16.67 -2.09 16.48
CA SER A 157 -16.79 -1.90 15.02
C SER A 157 -17.33 -0.53 14.51
N PHE A 158 -17.38 0.51 15.35
CA PHE A 158 -18.01 1.79 14.98
C PHE A 158 -17.26 2.57 13.89
N ARG A 159 -15.95 2.37 13.72
CA ARG A 159 -15.15 3.08 12.73
C ARG A 159 -13.95 2.26 12.28
N ARG A 160 -13.93 1.90 10.99
CA ARG A 160 -12.82 1.25 10.32
C ARG A 160 -12.14 2.23 9.38
N GLU A 161 -10.85 2.47 9.60
CA GLU A 161 -10.03 3.31 8.73
C GLU A 161 -9.01 2.43 7.99
N THR A 162 -8.99 2.56 6.68
CA THR A 162 -8.09 1.81 5.83
C THR A 162 -7.33 2.79 4.94
N VAL A 163 -5.99 2.73 5.02
CA VAL A 163 -5.12 3.49 4.14
C VAL A 163 -4.63 2.53 3.05
N SER A 164 -5.01 2.82 1.81
CA SER A 164 -4.58 2.07 0.63
C SER A 164 -3.56 2.91 -0.14
N THR A 165 -2.40 2.33 -0.40
CA THR A 165 -1.33 2.94 -1.19
C THR A 165 -1.03 2.04 -2.37
N GLY A 166 -0.87 2.61 -3.56
CA GLY A 166 -0.69 1.82 -4.78
C GLY A 166 -0.23 2.66 -5.96
N TYR A 167 -0.28 2.06 -7.14
CA TYR A 167 -0.10 2.76 -8.41
C TYR A 167 -1.10 2.21 -9.44
N HIS A 168 -1.38 3.04 -10.43
CA HIS A 168 -2.14 2.63 -11.60
C HIS A 168 -1.28 2.86 -12.83
N PHE A 169 -1.04 1.82 -13.61
CA PHE A 169 -0.25 1.89 -14.82
C PHE A 169 -1.12 1.54 -16.02
N THR A 170 -1.03 2.36 -17.06
CA THR A 170 -1.65 2.09 -18.35
C THR A 170 -0.61 2.14 -19.43
N ALA A 171 -0.69 1.26 -20.41
CA ALA A 171 0.15 1.35 -21.60
C ALA A 171 -0.65 0.96 -22.85
N THR A 172 -0.22 1.48 -23.99
CA THR A 172 -0.78 1.16 -25.30
C THR A 172 0.37 0.89 -26.25
N ILE A 173 0.32 -0.28 -26.88
CA ILE A 173 1.28 -0.69 -27.90
C ILE A 173 0.48 -0.93 -29.17
N LEU A 174 0.89 -0.34 -30.29
CA LEU A 174 0.30 -0.57 -31.60
C LEU A 174 1.21 -1.46 -32.42
N PHE A 175 0.60 -2.26 -33.28
CA PHE A 175 1.29 -3.22 -34.11
C PHE A 175 0.77 -3.17 -35.52
N VAL A 176 1.66 -3.44 -36.48
CA VAL A 176 1.30 -3.81 -37.84
C VAL A 176 1.92 -5.18 -38.12
N GLY A 177 1.07 -6.19 -38.31
CA GLY A 177 1.50 -7.58 -38.32
C GLY A 177 2.12 -7.97 -36.98
N ASP A 178 3.39 -8.39 -36.99
CA ASP A 178 4.13 -8.87 -35.81
C ASP A 178 5.02 -7.82 -35.15
N TYR A 179 5.20 -6.64 -35.76
CA TYR A 179 6.08 -5.60 -35.26
C TYR A 179 5.33 -4.52 -34.50
N ALA A 180 5.86 -4.14 -33.33
CA ALA A 180 5.37 -3.00 -32.57
C ALA A 180 5.77 -1.71 -33.31
N VAL A 181 4.80 -0.88 -33.70
CA VAL A 181 5.06 0.37 -34.45
C VAL A 181 4.98 1.61 -33.57
N PHE A 182 4.35 1.50 -32.39
CA PHE A 182 4.22 2.61 -31.45
C PHE A 182 4.00 2.05 -30.05
N ALA A 183 4.58 2.67 -29.03
CA ALA A 183 4.38 2.32 -27.63
C ALA A 183 4.31 3.59 -26.77
N VAL A 184 3.35 3.63 -25.86
CA VAL A 184 3.18 4.73 -24.91
C VAL A 184 2.70 4.19 -23.57
N TYR A 185 3.16 4.80 -22.48
CA TYR A 185 2.68 4.52 -21.13
C TYR A 185 2.01 5.75 -20.50
N GLY A 186 1.31 5.51 -19.39
CA GLY A 186 0.66 6.52 -18.60
C GLY A 186 0.14 5.95 -17.29
N GLY A 187 -0.71 6.72 -16.62
CA GLY A 187 -1.33 6.34 -15.36
C GLY A 187 -0.92 7.24 -14.20
N GLN A 188 -1.01 6.71 -12.98
CA GLN A 188 -0.79 7.40 -11.73
C GLN A 188 0.30 6.67 -10.92
N PRO A 189 1.51 7.24 -10.80
CA PRO A 189 2.62 6.59 -10.09
C PRO A 189 2.38 6.47 -8.59
N MET A 190 1.57 7.36 -8.02
CA MET A 190 1.17 7.30 -6.61
C MET A 190 -0.34 7.45 -6.47
N LEU A 191 -1.00 6.37 -6.04
CA LEU A 191 -2.40 6.34 -5.67
C LEU A 191 -2.50 6.21 -4.15
N ARG A 192 -3.14 7.17 -3.49
CA ARG A 192 -3.41 7.14 -2.05
C ARG A 192 -4.91 7.27 -1.81
N GLU A 193 -5.53 6.19 -1.39
CA GLU A 193 -6.96 6.13 -1.10
C GLU A 193 -7.16 5.93 0.41
N ARG A 194 -7.97 6.80 1.03
CA ARG A 194 -8.34 6.71 2.44
C ARG A 194 -9.81 6.33 2.50
N SER A 195 -10.12 5.07 2.81
CA SER A 195 -11.50 4.66 3.02
C SER A 195 -11.81 4.62 4.52
N VAL A 196 -12.87 5.33 4.92
CA VAL A 196 -13.40 5.34 6.28
C VAL A 196 -14.76 4.68 6.24
N GLN A 197 -14.84 3.41 6.63
CA GLN A 197 -16.10 2.69 6.77
C GLN A 197 -16.61 2.89 8.20
N ARG A 198 -17.75 3.56 8.36
CA ARG A 198 -18.44 3.69 9.64
C ARG A 198 -19.57 2.65 9.67
N ASN A 199 -19.53 1.72 10.62
CA ASN A 199 -20.63 0.78 10.86
C ASN A 199 -21.36 1.23 12.14
N PRO A 200 -22.36 2.12 12.02
CA PRO A 200 -23.01 2.72 13.17
C PRO A 200 -23.77 1.72 14.05
N LEU A 201 -24.14 0.53 13.53
CA LEU A 201 -24.92 -0.47 14.28
C LEU A 201 -24.10 -1.66 14.82
N GLY A 202 -22.77 -1.62 14.72
CA GLY A 202 -21.93 -2.64 15.30
C GLY A 202 -22.01 -4.02 14.60
N PRO A 203 -21.58 -5.11 15.26
CA PRO A 203 -21.55 -6.47 14.70
C PRO A 203 -22.92 -7.04 14.28
N LEU A 204 -24.01 -6.47 14.78
CA LEU A 204 -25.38 -6.92 14.52
C LEU A 204 -25.88 -6.53 13.12
N GLN A 205 -25.20 -5.60 12.44
CA GLN A 205 -25.60 -5.13 11.11
C GLN A 205 -25.34 -6.17 9.99
N GLY A 206 -24.43 -7.13 10.22
CA GLY A 206 -24.13 -8.21 9.25
C GLY A 206 -25.07 -9.42 9.30
N TRP A 207 -25.94 -9.52 10.31
CA TRP A 207 -26.82 -10.68 10.48
C TRP A 207 -28.03 -10.67 9.52
N GLY A 208 -28.39 -9.50 8.97
CA GLY A 208 -29.43 -9.39 7.94
C GLY A 208 -29.04 -10.00 6.59
N ASP A 209 -27.75 -9.95 6.22
CA ASP A 209 -27.25 -10.53 4.97
C ASP A 209 -27.05 -12.06 5.07
N ALA A 210 -26.68 -12.57 6.25
CA ALA A 210 -26.54 -14.00 6.50
C ALA A 210 -27.89 -14.74 6.58
N LEU A 211 -28.97 -14.04 6.95
CA LEU A 211 -30.34 -14.58 6.99
C LEU A 211 -31.07 -14.48 5.65
N ARG A 212 -30.43 -13.93 4.61
CA ARG A 212 -30.92 -14.03 3.24
C ARG A 212 -30.59 -15.41 2.67
N ILE A 213 -31.21 -16.42 3.28
CA ILE A 213 -31.31 -17.78 2.78
C ILE A 213 -32.03 -17.68 1.43
N ARG A 214 -31.37 -18.16 0.37
CA ARG A 214 -31.99 -18.38 -0.94
C ARG A 214 -32.83 -19.65 -0.88
#